data_AF-A0A3N5I1Z2-F1
#
_entry.id   AF-A0A3N5I1Z2-F1
#
_cell.length_a   1.000
_cell.length_b   1.000
_cell.length_c   1.000
_cell.angle_alpha   90.00
_cell.angle_beta   90.00
_cell.angle_gamma   90.00
#
_symmetry.space_group_name_H-M   'P 1'
#
loop_
_entity.id
_entity.type
_entity.pdbx_description
1 polymer ?
#
loop_
_entity_poly.entity_id
_entity_poly.type
_entity_poly.pdbx_seq_one_letter_code
_entity_poly.pdbx_strand_id
1 'polypeptide(L)' 'MGRTLATFTQLVQQEIDLWSRYRRALRCEDQQALDVLFAAARHHASAGAYLARETPFEVMLLSMLIEQQKHVVML' A
#
# COMPACT_ATOMS: atom_id res chain seq x y z
N MET A 1 23.24 -17.58 -9.14
CA MET A 1 22.18 -17.49 -8.12
C MET A 1 21.23 -16.38 -8.54
N GLY A 2 20.18 -16.74 -9.28
CA GLY A 2 19.24 -15.78 -9.86
C GLY A 2 18.55 -15.00 -8.74
N ARG A 3 18.56 -13.67 -8.84
CA ARG A 3 17.83 -12.82 -7.91
C ARG A 3 16.35 -13.17 -8.03
N THR A 4 15.79 -13.83 -7.03
CA THR A 4 14.34 -14.02 -6.92
C THR A 4 13.72 -12.62 -7.01
N LEU A 5 12.95 -12.37 -8.07
CA LEU A 5 12.21 -11.11 -8.20
C LEU A 5 11.27 -11.01 -7.00
N ALA A 6 11.37 -9.90 -6.27
CA ALA A 6 10.49 -9.65 -5.15
C ALA A 6 9.04 -9.64 -5.66
N THR A 7 8.15 -10.34 -4.96
CA THR A 7 6.73 -10.30 -5.29
C THR A 7 6.18 -8.90 -5.02
N PHE A 8 5.10 -8.53 -5.70
CA PHE A 8 4.46 -7.24 -5.45
C PHE A 8 4.09 -7.06 -3.97
N THR A 9 3.65 -8.11 -3.29
CA THR A 9 3.39 -8.10 -1.84
C THR A 9 4.65 -7.79 -1.02
N GLN A 10 5.81 -8.34 -1.41
CA GLN A 10 7.09 -8.03 -0.76
C GLN A 10 7.51 -6.58 -0.99
N LEU A 11 7.33 -6.07 -2.21
CA LEU A 11 7.61 -4.66 -2.53
C LEU A 11 6.71 -3.71 -1.72
N VAL A 12 5.41 -4.02 -1.62
CA VAL A 12 4.47 -3.25 -0.79
C VAL A 12 4.87 -3.27 0.68
N GLN A 13 5.28 -4.42 1.21
CA GLN A 13 5.72 -4.51 2.61
C GLN A 13 6.99 -3.70 2.86
N GLN A 14 7.97 -3.78 1.96
CA GLN A 14 9.19 -2.97 2.03
C GLN A 14 8.86 -1.47 2.01
N GLU A 15 7.93 -1.06 1.14
CA GLU A 15 7.48 0.33 1.10
C GLU A 15 6.85 0.73 2.43
N ILE A 16 5.90 -0.04 2.98
CA ILE A 16 5.26 0.23 4.28
C ILE A 16 6.30 0.40 5.40
N ASP A 17 7.36 -0.42 5.41
CA ASP A 17 8.42 -0.35 6.41
C ASP A 17 9.23 0.97 6.31
N LEU A 18 9.42 1.52 5.10
CA LEU A 18 10.03 2.84 4.90
C LEU A 18 9.19 3.97 5.53
N TRP A 19 7.87 3.83 5.54
CA TRP A 19 6.95 4.80 6.13
C TRP A 19 6.83 4.70 7.67
N SER A 20 7.50 3.73 8.31
CA SER A 20 7.42 3.53 9.76
C SER A 20 7.85 4.74 10.59
N ARG A 21 8.85 5.51 10.13
CA ARG A 21 9.29 6.75 10.80
C ARG A 21 8.26 7.86 10.70
N TYR A 22 7.66 8.03 9.53
CA TYR A 22 6.59 8.99 9.30
C TYR A 22 5.37 8.66 10.16
N ARG A 23 4.95 7.40 10.18
CA ARG A 23 3.86 6.91 11.04
C ARG A 23 4.08 7.27 12.51
N ARG A 24 5.29 7.08 13.04
CA ARG A 24 5.59 7.40 14.45
C ARG A 24 5.51 8.90 14.78
N ALA A 25 5.67 9.77 13.79
CA ALA A 25 5.57 11.22 13.98
C ALA A 25 4.12 11.73 13.97
N LEU A 26 3.17 10.92 13.49
CA LEU A 26 1.75 11.25 13.43
C LEU A 26 1.05 11.13 14.80
N ARG A 27 -0.09 11.83 14.96
CA ARG A 27 -0.98 11.65 16.11
C ARG A 27 -1.59 10.25 16.11
N CYS A 28 -2.12 9.81 17.24
CA CYS A 28 -2.72 8.47 17.38
C CYS A 28 -3.86 8.22 16.37
N GLU A 29 -4.72 9.22 16.16
CA GLU A 29 -5.81 9.18 15.17
C GLU A 29 -5.28 9.01 13.73
N ASP A 30 -4.27 9.80 13.37
CA ASP A 30 -3.65 9.76 12.05
C ASP A 30 -2.88 8.45 11.81
N GLN A 31 -2.27 7.88 12.86
CA GLN A 31 -1.62 6.56 12.78
C GLN A 31 -2.61 5.46 12.43
N GLN A 32 -3.80 5.47 13.05
CA GLN A 32 -4.86 4.50 12.76
C GLN A 32 -5.38 4.67 11.33
N ALA A 33 -5.60 5.92 10.89
CA ALA A 33 -6.00 6.20 9.51
C ALA A 33 -4.96 5.69 8.50
N LEU A 34 -3.67 5.92 8.78
CA LEU A 34 -2.58 5.45 7.93
C LEU A 34 -2.49 3.91 7.88
N ASP A 35 -2.74 3.22 9.01
CA ASP A 35 -2.76 1.75 9.04
C ASP A 35 -3.90 1.17 8.19
N VAL A 36 -5.08 1.80 8.23
CA VAL A 36 -6.22 1.43 7.37
C VAL A 36 -5.88 1.62 5.90
N LEU A 37 -5.22 2.73 5.54
CA LEU A 37 -4.76 2.98 4.17
C LEU A 37 -3.74 1.91 3.72
N PHE A 38 -2.75 1.58 4.55
CA PHE A 38 -1.80 0.51 4.19
C PHE A 38 -2.44 -0.87 4.09
N ALA A 39 -3.49 -1.14 4.88
CA ALA A 39 -4.29 -2.34 4.70
C ALA A 39 -5.03 -2.34 3.35
N ALA A 40 -5.63 -1.21 2.98
CA ALA A 40 -6.32 -1.03 1.70
C ALA A 40 -5.38 -1.23 0.48
N ALA A 41 -4.13 -0.78 0.58
CA ALA A 41 -3.13 -0.95 -0.47
C ALA A 41 -2.86 -2.42 -0.82
N ARG A 42 -3.09 -3.36 0.13
CA ARG A 42 -2.89 -4.79 -0.10
C ARG A 42 -4.05 -5.45 -0.84
N HIS A 43 -5.24 -4.85 -0.88
CA HIS A 43 -6.42 -5.45 -1.53
C HIS A 43 -6.26 -5.60 -3.05
N HIS A 44 -5.43 -4.77 -3.67
CA HIS A 44 -5.21 -4.76 -5.13
C HIS A 44 -3.83 -5.32 -5.51
N ALA A 45 -3.24 -6.16 -4.65
CA ALA A 45 -1.91 -6.73 -4.89
C ALA A 45 -1.82 -7.55 -6.19
N SER A 46 -2.93 -8.19 -6.61
CA SER A 46 -3.00 -8.91 -7.88
C SER A 46 -2.97 -7.97 -9.10
N ALA A 47 -3.66 -6.84 -9.03
CA ALA A 47 -3.63 -5.81 -10.08
C ALA A 47 -2.26 -5.14 -10.17
N GLY A 48 -1.61 -4.90 -9.02
CA GLY A 48 -0.23 -4.40 -8.96
C GLY A 48 0.80 -5.35 -9.54
N ALA A 49 0.65 -6.65 -9.25
CA ALA A 49 1.50 -7.69 -9.84
C ALA A 49 1.39 -7.75 -11.37
N TYR A 50 0.20 -7.48 -11.93
CA TYR A 50 0.00 -7.41 -13.38
C TYR A 50 0.71 -6.22 -14.04
N LEU A 51 0.76 -5.07 -13.36
CA LEU A 51 1.42 -3.86 -13.87
C LEU A 51 2.95 -3.95 -13.85
N ALA A 52 3.52 -4.86 -13.04
CA ALA A 52 4.96 -5.16 -12.95
C ALA A 52 5.87 -3.93 -12.83
N ARG A 53 5.41 -2.88 -12.14
CA ARG A 53 6.17 -1.64 -11.94
C ARG A 53 7.25 -1.81 -10.87
N GLU A 54 8.39 -1.16 -11.10
CA GLU A 54 9.52 -1.12 -10.16
C GLU A 54 9.20 -0.34 -8.87
N THR A 55 8.26 0.61 -8.94
CA THR A 55 7.81 1.42 -7.79
C THR A 55 6.41 0.99 -7.35
N PRO A 56 6.25 0.35 -6.16
CA PRO A 56 4.95 -0.10 -5.68
C PRO A 56 4.06 1.05 -5.19
N PHE A 57 4.65 2.19 -4.84
CA PHE A 57 3.96 3.30 -4.16
C PHE A 57 2.79 3.88 -4.97
N GLU A 58 2.96 4.08 -6.28
CA GLU A 58 1.88 4.61 -7.14
C GLU A 58 0.67 3.67 -7.16
N VAL A 59 0.92 2.36 -7.21
CA VAL A 59 -0.14 1.36 -7.16
C VAL A 59 -0.78 1.32 -5.78
N MET A 60 0.00 1.43 -4.71
CA MET A 60 -0.52 1.52 -3.35
C MET A 60 -1.46 2.71 -3.18
N LEU A 61 -1.07 3.90 -3.67
CA LEU A 61 -1.90 5.10 -3.63
C LEU A 61 -3.21 4.93 -4.40
N LEU A 62 -3.15 4.41 -5.63
CA LEU A 62 -4.37 4.15 -6.41
C LEU A 62 -5.29 3.15 -5.71
N SER A 63 -4.71 2.09 -5.13
CA SER A 63 -5.44 1.06 -4.38
C SER A 63 -6.15 1.65 -3.16
N MET A 64 -5.45 2.49 -2.40
CA MET A 64 -6.00 3.24 -1.27
C MET A 64 -7.17 4.14 -1.71
N LEU A 65 -6.98 4.90 -2.79
CA LEU A 65 -8.02 5.80 -3.31
C LEU A 65 -9.24 5.03 -3.80
N ILE A 66 -9.07 3.87 -4.43
CA ILE A 66 -10.19 3.02 -4.86
C ILE A 66 -11.00 2.55 -3.66
N GLU A 67 -10.34 2.04 -2.61
CA GLU A 67 -11.04 1.59 -1.40
C GLU A 67 -11.71 2.77 -0.67
N GLN A 68 -11.07 3.94 -0.60
CA GLN A 68 -11.72 5.13 -0.06
C GLN A 68 -12.92 5.57 -0.88
N GLN A 69 -12.81 5.52 -2.22
CA GLN A 69 -13.92 5.85 -3.10
C GLN A 69 -15.10 4.92 -2.85
N LYS A 70 -14.87 3.61 -2.70
CA LYS A 70 -15.92 2.63 -2.35
C LYS A 70 -16.66 3.00 -1.07
N HIS A 71 -15.94 3.40 -0.01
CA HIS A 71 -16.55 3.88 1.22
C HIS A 71 -17.40 5.16 1.01
N VAL A 72 -16.94 6.08 0.16
CA VAL A 72 -17.66 7.32 -0.15
C VAL A 72 -18.94 7.05 -0.95
N VAL A 73 -18.91 6.11 -1.90
CA VAL A 73 -20.06 5.80 -2.77
C VAL A 73 -20.90 4.60 -2.30
N MET A 74 -20.57 4.03 -1.14
CA MET A 74 -21.25 2.89 -0.53
C MET A 74 -21.25 1.62 -1.42
N LEU A 75 -20.12 1.33 -2.06
CA LEU A 75 -19.83 0.10 -2.83
C LEU A 75 -19.02 -0.90 -2.01
#